data_AF-A0A8W8MGP6-F1
#
_entry.id   AF-A0A8W8MGP6-F1
#
_cell.length_a   1.000
_cell.length_b   1.000
_cell.length_c   1.000
_cell.angle_alpha   90.00
_cell.angle_beta   90.00
_cell.angle_gamma   90.00
#
_symmetry.space_group_name_H-M   'P 1'
#
loop_
_entity.id
_entity.type
_entity.pdbx_description
1 polymer ?
#
loop_
_entity_poly.entity_id
_entity_poly.type
_entity_poly.pdbx_seq_one_letter_code
_entity_poly.pdbx_strand_id
1 'polypeptide(L)'
;MIRLAVLALFLSYAICDSLISLRLSPTPAPGCNYRGTYYPSVWFNPTPCERCQCTTSGEVMCFTFPCLHTLCADPVIEKDQCCPRCPNGYTCKAPDGHIVKAGETYHLNSYTSCQCDTHQWTSFTAVCTYQVLSIP
;
A
#
# COMPACT_ATOMS: atom_id res chain seq x y z
N MET A 1 20.93 6.17 73.44
CA MET A 1 19.69 5.58 72.88
C MET A 1 19.13 6.36 71.68
N ILE A 2 19.21 7.70 71.66
CA ILE A 2 18.68 8.53 70.54
C ILE A 2 19.40 8.31 69.20
N ARG A 3 20.73 8.09 69.18
CA ARG A 3 21.49 7.89 67.93
C ARG A 3 21.14 6.61 67.16
N LEU A 4 20.71 5.56 67.86
CA LEU A 4 20.29 4.29 67.24
C LEU A 4 18.91 4.42 66.57
N ALA A 5 18.00 5.16 67.20
CA ALA A 5 16.65 5.41 66.66
C ALA A 5 16.70 6.27 65.38
N VAL A 6 17.60 7.26 65.35
CA VAL A 6 17.79 8.12 64.18
C VAL A 6 18.39 7.32 63.00
N LEU A 7 19.39 6.48 63.24
CA LEU A 7 19.95 5.59 62.20
C LEU A 7 18.90 4.62 61.63
N ALA A 8 18.06 4.04 62.50
CA ALA A 8 16.99 3.14 62.09
C ALA A 8 15.94 3.83 61.21
N LEU A 9 15.59 5.09 61.52
CA LEU A 9 14.68 5.89 60.71
C LEU A 9 15.28 6.23 59.33
N PHE A 10 16.55 6.64 59.27
CA PHE A 10 17.24 6.90 58.00
C PHE A 10 17.37 5.65 57.12
N LEU A 11 17.69 4.49 57.72
CA LEU A 11 17.73 3.22 57.00
C LEU A 11 16.34 2.84 56.47
N SER A 12 15.29 3.00 57.27
CA SER A 12 13.92 2.71 56.83
C SER A 12 13.45 3.61 55.68
N TYR A 13 13.82 4.89 55.68
CA TYR A 13 13.51 5.84 54.61
C TYR A 13 14.25 5.50 53.31
N ALA A 14 15.56 5.24 53.38
CA ALA A 14 16.37 4.86 52.22
C ALA A 14 15.94 3.53 51.58
N ILE A 15 15.47 2.57 52.38
CA ILE A 15 14.90 1.30 51.88
C ILE A 15 13.53 1.54 51.22
N CYS A 16 12.74 2.48 51.73
CA CYS A 16 11.44 2.84 51.14
C CYS A 16 11.61 3.50 49.77
N ASP A 17 12.51 4.47 49.62
CA ASP A 17 12.80 5.14 48.35
C ASP A 17 13.36 4.18 47.27
N SER A 18 14.15 3.19 47.70
CA SER A 18 14.70 2.16 46.80
C SER A 18 13.63 1.19 46.30
N LEU A 19 12.61 0.88 47.12
CA LEU A 19 11.50 -0.01 46.75
C LEU A 19 10.42 0.69 45.90
N ILE A 20 10.24 2.00 46.06
CA ILE A 20 9.31 2.81 45.25
C ILE A 20 9.80 2.90 43.80
N SER A 21 11.11 3.05 43.60
CA SER A 21 11.73 3.14 42.27
C SER A 21 11.59 1.87 41.42
N LEU A 22 11.42 0.69 42.04
CA LEU A 22 11.28 -0.60 41.33
C LEU A 22 9.86 -0.86 40.79
N ARG A 23 8.84 -0.11 41.26
CA ARG A 23 7.41 -0.39 40.98
C ARG A 23 6.80 0.39 39.82
N LEU A 24 7.50 1.36 39.23
CA LEU A 24 6.98 2.27 38.20
C LEU A 24 7.64 2.13 36.83
N SER A 25 8.27 0.98 36.53
CA SER A 25 8.59 0.67 35.13
C SER A 25 7.26 0.41 34.42
N PRO A 26 6.84 1.26 33.45
CA PRO A 26 5.65 0.99 32.68
C PRO A 26 5.92 -0.31 31.93
N THR A 27 5.18 -1.37 32.25
CA THR A 27 5.12 -2.52 31.35
C THR A 27 4.72 -1.97 29.98
N PRO A 28 5.52 -2.19 28.92
CA PRO A 28 5.12 -1.79 27.58
C PRO A 28 3.73 -2.38 27.34
N ALA A 29 2.83 -1.61 26.75
CA ALA A 29 1.55 -2.16 26.31
C ALA A 29 1.83 -3.42 25.45
N PRO A 30 0.96 -4.44 25.44
CA PRO A 30 1.11 -5.54 24.52
C PRO A 30 1.07 -5.01 23.08
N GLY A 31 2.00 -5.48 22.25
CA GLY A 31 2.18 -5.00 20.89
C GLY A 31 3.26 -5.78 20.15
N CYS A 32 3.48 -5.40 18.90
CA CYS A 32 4.31 -6.12 17.94
C CYS A 32 5.23 -5.12 17.23
N ASN A 33 6.47 -5.52 16.94
CA ASN A 33 7.31 -4.77 16.01
C ASN A 33 7.09 -5.31 14.59
N TYR A 34 6.61 -4.45 13.69
CA TYR A 34 6.38 -4.79 12.28
C TYR A 34 7.11 -3.79 11.39
N ARG A 35 8.05 -4.29 10.56
CA ARG A 35 8.89 -3.50 9.65
C ARG A 35 9.57 -2.30 10.34
N GLY A 36 10.08 -2.51 11.55
CA GLY A 36 10.76 -1.48 12.34
C GLY A 36 9.83 -0.48 13.04
N THR A 37 8.52 -0.62 12.88
CA THR A 37 7.52 0.21 13.57
C THR A 37 6.82 -0.62 14.65
N TYR A 38 6.68 -0.05 15.84
CA TYR A 38 5.94 -0.70 16.92
C TYR A 38 4.44 -0.39 16.80
N TYR A 39 3.62 -1.43 16.82
CA TYR A 39 2.17 -1.35 16.82
C TYR A 39 1.61 -1.93 18.12
N PRO A 40 0.64 -1.28 18.77
CA PRO A 40 -0.12 -1.93 19.85
C PRO A 40 -0.93 -3.10 19.29
N SER A 41 -1.51 -3.95 20.15
CA SER A 41 -2.37 -5.07 19.75
C SER A 41 -3.70 -4.62 19.10
N VAL A 42 -3.61 -4.05 17.90
CA VAL A 42 -4.69 -3.46 17.10
C VAL A 42 -4.55 -3.85 15.63
N TRP A 43 -5.56 -3.50 14.84
CA TRP A 43 -5.51 -3.53 13.38
C TRP A 43 -4.78 -2.31 12.84
N PHE A 44 -3.99 -2.49 11.78
CA PHE A 44 -3.26 -1.43 11.11
C PHE A 44 -3.09 -1.73 9.61
N ASN A 45 -2.76 -0.69 8.84
CA ASN A 45 -2.63 -0.76 7.39
C ASN A 45 -1.24 -0.25 6.98
N PRO A 46 -0.25 -1.15 6.83
CA PRO A 46 1.11 -0.76 6.43
C PRO A 46 1.17 -0.15 5.03
N THR A 47 0.28 -0.63 4.15
CA THR A 47 0.12 -0.14 2.78
C THR A 47 -1.37 -0.08 2.44
N PRO A 48 -1.77 0.62 1.37
CA PRO A 48 -3.17 0.60 0.91
C PRO A 48 -3.69 -0.81 0.58
N CYS A 49 -2.80 -1.74 0.21
CA CYS A 49 -3.16 -3.12 -0.17
C CYS A 49 -3.07 -4.13 0.96
N GLU A 50 -2.57 -3.73 2.13
CA GLU A 50 -2.24 -4.63 3.21
C GLU A 50 -3.00 -4.22 4.48
N ARG A 51 -3.66 -5.19 5.10
CA ARG A 51 -4.27 -5.03 6.43
C ARG A 51 -3.67 -6.06 7.36
N CYS A 52 -3.09 -5.59 8.45
CA CYS A 52 -2.47 -6.43 9.46
C CYS A 52 -3.16 -6.29 10.81
N GLN A 53 -3.04 -7.32 11.63
CA GLN A 53 -3.43 -7.33 13.03
C GLN A 53 -2.22 -7.71 13.87
N CYS A 54 -1.91 -6.90 14.88
CA CYS A 54 -1.02 -7.31 15.96
C CYS A 54 -1.87 -8.01 17.02
N THR A 55 -1.57 -9.27 17.30
CA THR A 55 -2.27 -10.08 18.30
C THR A 55 -1.79 -9.75 19.70
N THR A 56 -2.51 -10.21 20.72
CA THR A 56 -2.09 -10.12 22.12
C THR A 56 -0.90 -11.02 22.44
N SER A 57 -0.61 -12.03 21.60
CA SER A 57 0.60 -12.86 21.69
C SER A 57 1.86 -12.18 21.16
N GLY A 58 1.74 -10.98 20.55
CA GLY A 58 2.86 -10.29 19.92
C GLY A 58 3.15 -10.74 18.48
N GLU A 59 2.24 -11.50 17.87
CA GLU A 59 2.34 -11.97 16.49
C GLU A 59 1.63 -11.02 15.54
N VAL A 60 2.11 -10.93 14.30
CA VAL A 60 1.49 -10.10 13.26
C VAL A 60 0.89 -10.99 12.20
N MET A 61 -0.41 -10.85 11.96
CA MET A 61 -1.13 -11.52 10.88
C MET A 61 -1.55 -10.50 9.84
N CYS A 62 -1.14 -10.70 8.59
CA CYS A 62 -1.43 -9.77 7.48
C CYS A 62 -2.25 -10.43 6.38
N PHE A 63 -3.16 -9.64 5.81
CA PHE A 63 -3.93 -9.96 4.62
C PHE A 63 -3.58 -8.96 3.52
N THR A 64 -3.17 -9.48 2.37
CA THR A 64 -2.93 -8.67 1.17
C THR A 64 -4.12 -8.80 0.24
N PHE A 65 -4.68 -7.67 -0.18
CA PHE A 65 -5.78 -7.63 -1.13
C PHE A 65 -5.24 -7.56 -2.57
N PRO A 66 -5.46 -8.59 -3.40
CA PRO A 66 -5.07 -8.54 -4.80
C PRO A 66 -6.01 -7.63 -5.59
N CYS A 67 -5.46 -6.98 -6.63
CA CYS A 67 -6.25 -6.18 -7.54
C CYS A 67 -6.79 -7.01 -8.70
N LEU A 68 -7.95 -6.58 -9.22
CA LEU A 68 -8.47 -7.11 -10.48
C LEU A 68 -7.61 -6.62 -11.64
N HIS A 69 -7.54 -7.43 -12.70
CA HIS A 69 -6.87 -7.02 -13.93
C HIS A 69 -7.61 -5.83 -14.55
N THR A 70 -6.85 -4.82 -14.99
CA THR A 70 -7.41 -3.60 -15.59
C THR A 70 -7.80 -3.82 -17.04
N LEU A 71 -8.86 -3.16 -17.50
CA LEU A 71 -9.38 -3.29 -18.86
C LEU A 71 -8.94 -2.12 -19.76
N CYS A 72 -7.73 -1.60 -19.54
CA CYS A 72 -7.18 -0.47 -20.28
C CYS A 72 -5.66 -0.57 -20.39
N ALA A 73 -5.11 0.10 -21.40
CA ALA A 73 -3.66 0.21 -21.63
C ALA A 73 -2.98 1.27 -20.76
N ASP A 74 -3.75 2.16 -20.12
CA ASP A 74 -3.28 3.31 -19.32
C ASP A 74 -3.84 3.33 -17.87
N PRO A 75 -3.65 2.25 -17.09
CA PRO A 75 -4.10 2.23 -15.70
C PRO A 75 -3.32 3.20 -14.81
N VAL A 76 -4.02 3.87 -13.90
CA VAL A 76 -3.44 4.82 -12.93
C VAL A 76 -3.76 4.38 -11.51
N ILE A 77 -2.74 4.29 -10.66
CA ILE A 77 -2.90 4.08 -9.21
C ILE A 77 -2.98 5.45 -8.54
N GLU A 78 -4.16 5.79 -8.01
CA GLU A 78 -4.34 7.01 -7.22
C GLU A 78 -3.61 6.92 -5.87
N LYS A 79 -3.26 8.07 -5.31
CA LYS A 79 -2.64 8.14 -3.98
C LYS A 79 -3.54 7.45 -2.95
N ASP A 80 -2.92 6.67 -2.07
CA ASP A 80 -3.59 5.95 -0.98
C ASP A 80 -4.61 4.89 -1.43
N GLN A 81 -4.67 4.57 -2.74
CA GLN A 81 -5.46 3.45 -3.27
C GLN A 81 -4.58 2.23 -3.49
N CYS A 82 -5.13 1.06 -3.21
CA CYS A 82 -4.44 -0.20 -3.52
C CYS A 82 -4.42 -0.47 -5.02
N CYS A 83 -5.57 -0.31 -5.68
CA CYS A 83 -5.78 -0.81 -7.02
C CYS A 83 -5.81 0.27 -8.09
N PRO A 84 -5.24 -0.02 -9.28
CA PRO A 84 -5.31 0.88 -10.40
C PRO A 84 -6.75 1.04 -10.91
N ARG A 85 -7.02 2.20 -11.52
CA ARG A 85 -8.26 2.50 -12.23
C ARG A 85 -7.95 2.93 -13.67
N CYS A 86 -8.97 2.83 -14.54
CA CYS A 86 -8.90 3.26 -15.92
C CYS A 86 -9.65 4.59 -16.09
N PRO A 87 -8.99 5.75 -15.88
CA PRO A 87 -9.67 7.06 -15.91
C PRO A 87 -10.24 7.40 -17.30
N ASN A 88 -9.64 6.87 -18.37
CA ASN A 88 -10.04 7.10 -19.75
C ASN A 88 -10.99 6.01 -20.30
N GLY A 89 -11.46 5.09 -19.45
CA GLY A 89 -12.26 3.94 -19.88
C GLY A 89 -11.43 2.90 -20.63
N TYR A 90 -12.02 2.28 -21.66
CA TYR A 90 -11.33 1.28 -22.48
C TYR A 90 -10.36 1.96 -23.45
N THR A 91 -9.08 1.59 -23.37
CA THR A 91 -8.01 2.15 -24.20
C THR A 91 -7.09 1.04 -24.70
N CYS A 92 -6.47 1.29 -25.85
CA CYS A 92 -5.52 0.39 -26.49
C CYS A 92 -4.19 1.10 -26.73
N LYS A 93 -3.10 0.36 -26.79
CA LYS A 93 -1.76 0.85 -27.10
C LYS A 93 -1.40 0.59 -28.56
N ALA A 94 -1.00 1.62 -29.29
CA ALA A 94 -0.47 1.53 -30.63
C ALA A 94 1.01 1.06 -30.63
N PRO A 95 1.57 0.63 -31.78
CA PRO A 95 2.94 0.11 -31.85
C PRO A 95 4.05 1.08 -31.40
N ASP A 96 3.82 2.39 -31.57
CA ASP A 96 4.71 3.46 -31.11
C ASP A 96 4.53 3.80 -29.62
N GLY A 97 3.54 3.19 -28.97
CA GLY A 97 3.19 3.39 -27.57
C GLY A 97 2.10 4.41 -27.32
N HIS A 98 1.52 5.04 -28.36
CA HIS A 98 0.41 5.98 -28.22
C HIS A 98 -0.85 5.29 -27.66
N ILE A 99 -1.58 5.96 -26.76
CA ILE A 99 -2.84 5.45 -26.19
C ILE A 99 -4.02 5.91 -27.05
N VAL A 100 -4.76 4.96 -27.59
CA VAL A 100 -5.93 5.17 -28.45
C VAL A 100 -7.19 4.84 -27.64
N LYS A 101 -8.12 5.78 -27.50
CA LYS A 101 -9.38 5.52 -26.79
C LYS A 101 -10.33 4.70 -27.67
N ALA A 102 -11.22 3.94 -27.04
CA ALA A 102 -12.28 3.23 -27.74
C ALA A 102 -13.05 4.16 -28.68
N GLY A 103 -13.20 3.74 -29.94
CA GLY A 103 -13.91 4.52 -30.97
C GLY A 103 -13.10 5.64 -31.62
N GLU A 104 -11.88 5.92 -31.17
CA GLU A 104 -10.98 6.90 -31.81
C GLU A 104 -10.12 6.25 -32.90
N THR A 105 -9.78 7.06 -33.91
CA THR A 105 -8.79 6.70 -34.94
C THR A 105 -7.53 7.53 -34.72
N TYR A 106 -6.41 6.85 -34.51
CA TYR A 106 -5.10 7.43 -34.37
C TYR A 106 -4.31 7.27 -35.68
N HIS A 107 -3.74 8.34 -36.22
CA HIS A 107 -2.90 8.27 -37.42
C HIS A 107 -1.44 8.15 -37.00
N LEU A 108 -0.87 6.96 -37.17
CA LEU A 108 0.54 6.69 -36.88
C LEU A 108 1.46 7.38 -37.90
N ASN A 109 1.04 7.41 -39.16
CA ASN A 109 1.70 8.13 -40.24
C ASN A 109 0.69 8.38 -41.39
N SER A 110 1.15 8.92 -42.52
CA SER A 110 0.30 9.25 -43.67
C SER A 110 -0.40 8.04 -44.32
N TYR A 111 0.07 6.81 -44.06
CA TYR A 111 -0.45 5.58 -44.66
C TYR A 111 -0.98 4.59 -43.62
N THR A 112 -0.85 4.87 -42.32
CA THR A 112 -1.22 3.93 -41.26
C THR A 112 -2.13 4.59 -40.24
N SER A 113 -3.30 4.00 -40.04
CA SER A 113 -4.26 4.40 -39.00
C SER A 113 -4.53 3.23 -38.06
N CYS A 114 -4.58 3.51 -36.76
CA CYS A 114 -4.83 2.55 -35.70
C CYS A 114 -6.16 2.85 -35.00
N GLN A 115 -6.90 1.81 -34.66
CA GLN A 115 -8.17 1.90 -33.94
C GLN A 115 -8.18 0.96 -32.73
N CYS A 116 -8.84 1.40 -31.66
CA CYS A 116 -9.08 0.57 -30.50
C CYS A 116 -10.45 -0.10 -30.64
N ASP A 117 -10.43 -1.37 -31.03
CA ASP A 117 -11.63 -2.19 -31.17
C ASP A 117 -12.06 -2.76 -29.82
N THR A 118 -13.28 -2.44 -29.39
CA THR A 118 -13.87 -2.93 -28.14
C THR A 118 -14.40 -4.35 -28.24
N HIS A 119 -14.51 -4.94 -29.44
CA HIS A 119 -15.00 -6.31 -29.60
C HIS A 119 -14.02 -7.36 -29.04
N GLN A 120 -12.74 -7.00 -28.88
CA GLN A 120 -11.69 -7.86 -28.34
C GLN A 120 -11.28 -7.43 -26.93
N TRP A 121 -12.21 -7.53 -25.97
CA TRP A 121 -12.06 -7.14 -24.56
C TRP A 121 -10.82 -7.66 -23.81
N THR A 122 -10.09 -8.62 -24.38
CA THR A 122 -8.87 -9.23 -23.83
C THR A 122 -7.57 -8.68 -24.44
N SER A 123 -7.66 -7.83 -25.47
CA SER A 123 -6.50 -7.23 -26.14
C SER A 123 -6.53 -5.71 -26.03
N PHE A 124 -5.56 -5.16 -25.29
CA PHE A 124 -5.34 -3.72 -25.19
C PHE A 124 -4.36 -3.22 -26.28
N THR A 125 -4.30 -3.90 -27.42
CA THR A 125 -3.44 -3.54 -28.55
C THR A 125 -4.29 -2.90 -29.64
N ALA A 126 -3.89 -1.72 -30.12
CA ALA A 126 -4.61 -1.06 -31.21
C ALA A 126 -4.40 -1.83 -32.52
N VAL A 127 -5.46 -1.98 -33.30
CA VAL A 127 -5.42 -2.62 -34.61
C VAL A 127 -5.07 -1.55 -35.65
N CYS A 128 -3.93 -1.69 -36.32
CA CYS A 128 -3.46 -0.74 -37.33
C CYS A 128 -3.70 -1.26 -38.74
N THR A 129 -4.32 -0.43 -39.57
CA THR A 129 -4.57 -0.68 -40.99
C THR A 129 -3.68 0.22 -41.83
N TYR A 130 -3.22 -0.31 -42.97
CA TYR A 130 -2.43 0.42 -43.95
C TYR A 130 -3.33 0.79 -45.12
N GLN A 131 -3.32 2.05 -45.52
CA GLN A 131 -3.91 2.48 -46.77
C GLN A 131 -3.02 1.97 -47.91
N VAL A 132 -3.54 1.01 -48.69
CA VAL A 132 -2.90 0.62 -49.94
C VAL A 132 -3.10 1.80 -50.90
N LEU A 133 -2.02 2.51 -51.24
CA LEU A 133 -2.04 3.50 -52.31
C LEU A 133 -2.60 2.82 -53.56
N SER A 134 -3.84 3.15 -53.93
CA SER A 134 -4.40 2.78 -55.23
C SER A 134 -3.59 3.52 -56.29
N ILE A 135 -2.62 2.83 -56.88
CA ILE A 135 -1.89 3.31 -58.06
C ILE A 135 -2.91 3.34 -59.21
N PRO A 136 -3.20 4.52 -59.81
CA PRO A 136 -4.07 4.62 -60.97
C PRO A 136 -3.44 4.03 -62.24
#